data_AF-A0A511R4G8-F1
#
_entry.id   AF-A0A511R4G8-F1
#
_cell.length_a   1.000
_cell.length_b   1.000
_cell.length_c   1.000
_cell.angle_alpha   90.00
_cell.angle_beta   90.00
_cell.angle_gamma   90.00
#
_symmetry.space_group_name_H-M   'P 1'
#
loop_
_entity.id
_entity.type
_entity.pdbx_description
1 polymer ?
#
loop_
_entity_poly.entity_id
_entity_poly.type
_entity_poly.pdbx_seq_one_letter_code
_entity_poly.pdbx_strand_id
1 'polypeptide(L)'
;MTGFEIDPQRLLLEGMESGEFPDLKPLALAREYALESAQGNPGENEIVRWWHSPEGFYYEFKRFPAAFYGRLGLVQGEYLTTHQAQELVWEALARAEKDQADLTLFYTANLMQSNQDFFMAYTLGHTRIERGEARYALPLFMRLQTPQHLLVLFRLKDEYLAFKVPKGQPVLQGLFA
;
A
#
# COMPACT_ATOMS: atom_id res chain seq x y z
N MET A 1 -1.15 -22.19 -0.26
CA MET A 1 -1.08 -21.86 1.19
C MET A 1 -1.48 -20.41 1.36
N THR A 2 -2.48 -20.14 2.19
CA THR A 2 -2.84 -18.77 2.61
C THR A 2 -1.69 -18.25 3.45
N GLY A 3 -0.97 -17.25 2.97
CA GLY A 3 0.14 -16.69 3.75
C GLY A 3 -0.35 -15.63 4.73
N PHE A 4 0.54 -15.12 5.56
CA PHE A 4 0.23 -14.04 6.52
C PHE A 4 0.43 -12.65 5.92
N GLU A 5 -0.32 -11.68 6.43
CA GLU A 5 -0.20 -10.27 6.08
C GLU A 5 -0.12 -9.40 7.34
N ILE A 6 0.74 -8.38 7.27
CA ILE A 6 0.91 -7.34 8.28
C ILE A 6 0.67 -6.01 7.57
N ASP A 7 -0.46 -5.39 7.87
CA ASP A 7 -0.90 -4.15 7.25
C ASP A 7 -1.36 -3.15 8.34
N PRO A 8 -0.44 -2.34 8.90
CA PRO A 8 -0.79 -1.27 9.83
C PRO A 8 -1.50 -0.09 9.16
N GLN A 9 -1.71 -0.07 7.83
CA GLN A 9 -2.21 1.11 7.14
C GLN A 9 -3.53 1.62 7.73
N ARG A 10 -4.47 0.72 8.06
CA ARG A 10 -5.75 1.12 8.68
C ARG A 10 -5.56 1.85 10.00
N LEU A 11 -4.69 1.33 10.87
CA LEU A 11 -4.37 1.92 12.17
C LEU A 11 -3.75 3.33 12.00
N LEU A 12 -2.97 3.52 10.94
CA LEU A 12 -2.38 4.81 10.62
C LEU A 12 -3.40 5.81 10.06
N LEU A 13 -4.35 5.36 9.22
CA LEU A 13 -5.45 6.20 8.75
C LEU A 13 -6.35 6.63 9.91
N GLU A 14 -6.66 5.69 10.81
CA GLU A 14 -7.39 5.98 12.06
C GLU A 14 -6.65 7.05 12.88
N GLY A 15 -5.34 6.90 13.05
CA GLY A 15 -4.52 7.88 13.78
C GLY A 15 -4.40 9.25 13.10
N MET A 16 -4.42 9.30 11.76
CA MET A 16 -4.44 10.56 11.02
C MET A 16 -5.74 11.34 11.25
N GLU A 17 -6.87 10.65 11.36
CA GLU A 17 -8.18 11.28 11.56
C GLU A 17 -8.47 11.59 13.03
N SER A 18 -7.96 10.79 13.97
CA SER A 18 -8.07 11.05 15.41
C SER A 18 -7.02 12.03 15.96
N GLY A 19 -5.89 12.17 15.27
CA GLY A 19 -4.70 12.87 15.76
C GLY A 19 -3.83 12.04 16.71
N GLU A 20 -4.23 10.80 17.03
CA GLU A 20 -3.53 9.89 17.93
C GLU A 20 -3.03 8.66 17.16
N PHE A 21 -1.71 8.61 16.89
CA PHE A 21 -1.11 7.46 16.24
C PHE A 21 -0.99 6.26 17.20
N PRO A 22 -1.34 5.05 16.75
CA PRO A 22 -1.28 3.86 17.59
C PRO A 22 0.17 3.43 17.87
N ASP A 23 0.38 2.73 18.99
CA ASP A 23 1.66 2.10 19.27
C ASP A 23 1.87 0.89 18.33
N LEU A 24 2.85 1.00 17.44
CA LEU A 24 3.21 -0.05 16.49
C LEU A 24 4.36 -0.94 16.99
N LYS A 25 4.91 -0.72 18.19
CA LYS A 25 5.92 -1.59 18.78
C LYS A 25 5.51 -3.08 18.82
N PRO A 26 4.25 -3.45 19.11
CA PRO A 26 3.83 -4.85 19.06
C PRO A 26 4.02 -5.50 17.68
N LEU A 27 4.12 -4.71 16.61
CA LEU A 27 4.34 -5.18 15.24
C LEU A 27 5.82 -5.24 14.84
N ALA A 28 6.75 -4.83 15.70
CA ALA A 28 8.16 -4.74 15.36
C ALA A 28 8.75 -6.09 14.90
N LEU A 29 8.52 -7.16 15.67
CA LEU A 29 8.98 -8.51 15.32
C LEU A 29 8.34 -9.01 14.03
N ALA A 30 7.04 -8.77 13.85
CA ALA A 30 6.32 -9.17 12.65
C ALA A 30 6.86 -8.43 11.41
N ARG A 31 7.13 -7.12 11.55
CA ARG A 31 7.75 -6.28 10.52
C ARG A 31 9.13 -6.80 10.13
N GLU A 32 9.99 -7.06 11.10
CA GLU A 32 11.34 -7.60 10.88
C GLU A 32 11.27 -8.93 10.13
N TYR A 33 10.41 -9.85 10.59
CA TYR A 33 10.24 -11.15 9.96
C TYR A 33 9.71 -11.06 8.51
N ALA A 34 8.77 -10.14 8.24
CA ALA A 34 8.28 -9.91 6.90
C ALA A 34 9.34 -9.33 5.97
N LEU A 35 10.16 -8.39 6.48
CA LEU A 35 11.28 -7.83 5.74
C LEU A 35 12.33 -8.91 5.44
N GLU A 36 12.68 -9.75 6.42
CA GLU A 36 13.59 -10.88 6.24
C GLU A 36 13.08 -11.87 5.19
N SER A 37 11.81 -12.24 5.23
CA SER A 37 11.21 -13.16 4.26
C SER A 37 11.16 -12.57 2.84
N ALA A 38 10.99 -11.26 2.72
CA ALA A 38 10.99 -10.57 1.45
C ALA A 38 12.41 -10.36 0.87
N GLN A 39 13.48 -10.62 1.64
CA GLN A 39 14.87 -10.41 1.19
C GLN A 39 15.10 -11.10 -0.15
N GLY A 40 15.54 -10.31 -1.13
CA GLY A 40 15.57 -10.73 -2.52
C GLY A 40 15.87 -9.54 -3.42
N ASN A 41 14.87 -9.09 -4.17
CA ASN A 41 14.99 -7.99 -5.12
C ASN A 41 14.55 -6.67 -4.48
N PRO A 42 15.50 -5.81 -4.04
CA PRO A 42 15.16 -4.50 -3.55
C PRO A 42 14.82 -3.56 -4.70
N GLY A 43 13.97 -2.58 -4.42
CA GLY A 43 13.78 -1.42 -5.28
C GLY A 43 13.30 -0.22 -4.46
N GLU A 44 13.43 0.97 -5.03
CA GLU A 44 12.90 2.16 -4.41
C GLU A 44 12.55 3.23 -5.45
N ASN A 45 11.64 4.10 -5.08
CA ASN A 45 11.38 5.37 -5.75
C ASN A 45 11.56 6.51 -4.74
N GLU A 46 11.07 7.70 -5.05
CA GLU A 46 11.26 8.89 -4.20
C GLU A 46 10.60 8.76 -2.82
N ILE A 47 9.53 7.94 -2.67
CA ILE A 47 8.70 7.88 -1.47
C ILE A 47 8.71 6.54 -0.75
N VAL A 48 8.94 5.43 -1.46
CA VAL A 48 8.88 4.07 -0.91
C VAL A 48 10.11 3.25 -1.25
N ARG A 49 10.38 2.27 -0.38
CA ARG A 49 11.31 1.16 -0.63
C ARG A 49 10.51 -0.13 -0.59
N TRP A 50 10.88 -1.09 -1.41
CA TRP A 50 10.27 -2.41 -1.41
C TRP A 50 11.31 -3.49 -1.61
N TRP A 51 10.95 -4.69 -1.17
CA TRP A 51 11.69 -5.93 -1.33
C TRP A 51 10.70 -7.02 -1.70
N HIS A 52 11.11 -7.90 -2.60
CA HIS A 52 10.32 -9.08 -2.89
C HIS A 52 11.19 -10.29 -3.24
N SER A 53 10.68 -11.45 -2.86
CA SER A 53 11.22 -12.76 -3.16
C SER A 53 10.04 -13.73 -3.39
N PRO A 54 10.29 -14.98 -3.83
CA PRO A 54 9.25 -16.01 -3.83
C PRO A 54 8.68 -16.30 -2.42
N GLU A 55 9.35 -15.87 -1.36
CA GLU A 55 8.98 -16.10 0.03
C GLU A 55 8.25 -14.92 0.68
N GLY A 56 8.24 -13.75 0.05
CA GLY A 56 7.50 -12.60 0.59
C GLY A 56 7.60 -11.32 -0.21
N PHE A 57 6.82 -10.34 0.23
CA PHE A 57 6.80 -8.98 -0.31
C PHE A 57 6.69 -8.00 0.84
N TYR A 58 7.50 -6.95 0.80
CA TYR A 58 7.51 -5.90 1.79
C TYR A 58 7.67 -4.55 1.11
N TYR A 59 6.97 -3.52 1.59
CA TYR A 59 7.31 -2.14 1.29
C TYR A 59 7.13 -1.24 2.50
N GLU A 60 7.84 -0.11 2.52
CA GLU A 60 7.69 0.94 3.52
C GLU A 60 7.86 2.33 2.91
N PHE A 61 7.22 3.32 3.52
CA PHE A 61 7.44 4.73 3.18
C PHE A 61 8.73 5.25 3.82
N LYS A 62 9.60 5.87 3.02
CA LYS A 62 10.92 6.37 3.47
C LYS A 62 10.83 7.39 4.61
N ARG A 63 9.86 8.30 4.52
CA ARG A 63 9.65 9.37 5.51
C ARG A 63 8.78 8.93 6.69
N PHE A 64 8.09 7.79 6.55
CA PHE A 64 7.23 7.26 7.59
C PHE A 64 7.24 5.73 7.59
N PRO A 65 8.34 5.08 8.06
CA PRO A 65 8.50 3.63 7.97
C PRO A 65 7.46 2.81 8.75
N ALA A 66 6.74 3.46 9.66
CA ALA A 66 5.56 2.92 10.32
C ALA A 66 4.44 2.54 9.32
N ALA A 67 4.31 3.28 8.22
CA ALA A 67 3.49 2.91 7.07
C ALA A 67 4.25 1.89 6.22
N PHE A 68 4.12 0.63 6.60
CA PHE A 68 4.67 -0.49 5.84
C PHE A 68 3.57 -1.49 5.47
N TYR A 69 3.90 -2.43 4.62
CA TYR A 69 3.12 -3.63 4.36
C TYR A 69 4.07 -4.81 4.29
N GLY A 70 3.68 -5.92 4.89
CA GLY A 70 4.41 -7.19 4.82
C GLY A 70 3.49 -8.33 4.42
N ARG A 71 3.94 -9.16 3.48
CA ARG A 71 3.27 -10.39 3.05
C ARG A 71 4.27 -11.54 3.03
N LEU A 72 3.88 -12.66 3.61
CA LEU A 72 4.63 -13.92 3.54
C LEU A 72 4.08 -14.86 2.46
N GLY A 73 4.96 -15.57 1.77
CA GLY A 73 4.62 -16.50 0.71
C GLY A 73 4.63 -15.87 -0.68
N LEU A 74 4.22 -16.66 -1.66
CA LEU A 74 4.45 -16.35 -3.08
C LEU A 74 3.77 -15.04 -3.50
N VAL A 75 4.61 -14.10 -3.96
CA VAL A 75 4.19 -12.86 -4.58
C VAL A 75 4.91 -12.73 -5.92
N GLN A 76 4.17 -12.30 -6.94
CA GLN A 76 4.71 -12.04 -8.28
C GLN A 76 4.45 -10.59 -8.64
N GLY A 77 5.52 -9.92 -9.07
CA GLY A 77 5.46 -8.59 -9.64
C GLY A 77 5.38 -8.65 -11.15
N GLU A 78 4.70 -7.68 -11.75
CA GLU A 78 4.59 -7.51 -13.19
C GLU A 78 5.13 -6.13 -13.58
N TYR A 79 6.04 -6.10 -14.54
CA TYR A 79 6.50 -4.84 -15.13
C TYR A 79 5.47 -4.35 -16.14
N LEU A 80 5.07 -3.09 -16.00
CA LEU A 80 4.05 -2.45 -16.82
C LEU A 80 4.65 -1.26 -17.57
N THR A 81 4.21 -1.11 -18.82
CA THR A 81 4.40 0.13 -19.57
C THR A 81 3.58 1.28 -18.97
N THR A 82 3.93 2.51 -19.32
CA THR A 82 3.18 3.72 -18.98
C THR A 82 1.68 3.61 -19.33
N HIS A 83 1.35 3.02 -20.49
CA HIS A 83 -0.04 2.83 -20.92
C HIS A 83 -0.79 1.85 -20.00
N GLN A 84 -0.20 0.69 -19.73
CA GLN A 84 -0.81 -0.31 -18.85
C GLN A 84 -0.96 0.21 -17.41
N ALA A 85 0.02 0.95 -16.91
CA ALA A 85 -0.06 1.61 -15.62
C ALA A 85 -1.21 2.63 -15.58
N GLN A 86 -1.43 3.36 -16.68
CA GLN A 86 -2.50 4.36 -16.78
C GLN A 86 -3.88 3.71 -16.72
N GLU A 87 -4.07 2.62 -17.46
CA GLU A 87 -5.30 1.81 -17.43
C GLU A 87 -5.57 1.30 -16.02
N LEU A 88 -4.54 0.80 -15.33
CA LEU A 88 -4.65 0.29 -13.97
C LEU A 88 -5.05 1.38 -12.96
N VAL A 89 -4.49 2.59 -13.09
CA VAL A 89 -4.85 3.75 -12.25
C VAL A 89 -6.30 4.17 -12.49
N TRP A 90 -6.77 4.17 -13.74
CA TRP A 90 -8.18 4.45 -14.05
C TRP A 90 -9.11 3.40 -13.47
N GLU A 91 -8.76 2.12 -13.58
CA GLU A 91 -9.53 1.04 -12.94
C GLU A 91 -9.57 1.23 -11.42
N ALA A 92 -8.44 1.56 -10.80
CA ALA A 92 -8.37 1.78 -9.36
C ALA A 92 -9.27 2.94 -8.90
N LEU A 93 -9.25 4.07 -9.61
CA LEU A 93 -10.13 5.21 -9.34
C LEU A 93 -11.61 4.81 -9.48
N ALA A 94 -11.96 4.10 -10.55
CA ALA A 94 -13.34 3.63 -10.77
C ALA A 94 -13.80 2.65 -9.68
N ARG A 95 -12.90 1.78 -9.18
CA ARG A 95 -13.18 0.87 -8.05
C ARG A 95 -13.32 1.60 -6.72
N ALA A 96 -12.52 2.63 -6.50
CA ALA A 96 -12.64 3.46 -5.28
C ALA A 96 -14.00 4.15 -5.20
N GLU A 97 -14.56 4.54 -6.35
CA GLU A 97 -15.90 5.15 -6.45
C GLU A 97 -17.02 4.09 -6.37
N LYS A 98 -16.99 3.06 -7.23
CA LYS A 98 -18.08 2.09 -7.39
C LYS A 98 -18.10 1.01 -6.31
N ASP A 99 -16.93 0.44 -6.01
CA ASP A 99 -16.79 -0.69 -5.09
C ASP A 99 -16.47 -0.22 -3.66
N GLN A 100 -16.36 1.09 -3.44
CA GLN A 100 -15.88 1.71 -2.20
C GLN A 100 -14.52 1.14 -1.74
N ALA A 101 -13.69 0.70 -2.68
CA ALA A 101 -12.37 0.15 -2.38
C ALA A 101 -11.45 1.22 -1.77
N ASP A 102 -10.61 0.84 -0.81
CA ASP A 102 -9.69 1.79 -0.18
C ASP A 102 -8.51 2.06 -1.13
N LEU A 103 -8.37 3.30 -1.57
CA LEU A 103 -7.36 3.74 -2.53
C LEU A 103 -6.45 4.79 -1.90
N THR A 104 -5.16 4.68 -2.19
CA THR A 104 -4.14 5.68 -1.88
C THR A 104 -3.26 5.86 -3.11
N LEU A 105 -3.14 7.11 -3.55
CA LEU A 105 -2.31 7.54 -4.66
C LEU A 105 -1.38 8.65 -4.16
N PHE A 106 -0.09 8.54 -4.45
CA PHE A 106 0.86 9.64 -4.26
C PHE A 106 1.44 10.04 -5.61
N TYR A 107 1.24 11.29 -6.01
CA TYR A 107 1.71 11.84 -7.28
C TYR A 107 3.09 12.47 -7.18
N THR A 108 3.50 12.90 -5.98
CA THR A 108 4.76 13.62 -5.76
C THR A 108 5.50 13.06 -4.54
N ALA A 109 6.76 13.47 -4.38
CA ALA A 109 7.56 13.14 -3.20
C ALA A 109 7.16 13.93 -1.93
N ASN A 110 6.30 14.94 -2.09
CA ASN A 110 5.82 15.80 -1.01
C ASN A 110 4.60 15.15 -0.37
N LEU A 111 4.82 14.17 0.51
CA LEU A 111 3.73 13.44 1.16
C LEU A 111 2.73 14.38 1.84
N MET A 112 1.52 14.46 1.25
CA MET A 112 0.35 15.16 1.80
C MET A 112 0.56 16.64 2.18
N GLN A 113 1.47 17.35 1.51
CA GLN A 113 1.69 18.78 1.78
C GLN A 113 0.63 19.67 1.11
N SER A 114 0.11 19.23 -0.03
CA SER A 114 -0.97 19.85 -0.78
C SER A 114 -1.95 18.80 -1.28
N ASN A 115 -3.19 19.21 -1.57
CA ASN A 115 -4.20 18.33 -2.16
C ASN A 115 -3.77 17.76 -3.52
N GLN A 116 -2.83 18.42 -4.22
CA GLN A 116 -2.33 17.95 -5.52
C GLN A 116 -1.27 16.85 -5.41
N ASP A 117 -0.74 16.60 -4.21
CA ASP A 117 0.32 15.62 -3.99
C ASP A 117 -0.21 14.19 -3.90
N PHE A 118 -1.49 14.01 -3.59
CA PHE A 118 -2.06 12.72 -3.29
C PHE A 118 -3.57 12.67 -3.54
N PHE A 119 -4.10 11.45 -3.60
CA PHE A 119 -5.52 11.19 -3.47
C PHE A 119 -5.73 9.96 -2.59
N MET A 120 -6.64 10.06 -1.63
CA MET A 120 -7.01 8.95 -0.75
C MET A 120 -8.52 8.86 -0.65
N ALA A 121 -9.04 7.65 -0.80
CA ALA A 121 -10.43 7.33 -0.57
C ALA A 121 -10.49 6.07 0.28
N TYR A 122 -11.03 6.14 1.49
CA TYR A 122 -11.02 5.01 2.42
C TYR A 122 -12.22 5.03 3.36
N THR A 123 -12.57 3.88 3.91
CA THR A 123 -13.72 3.74 4.81
C THR A 123 -13.29 3.65 6.27
N LEU A 124 -13.76 4.58 7.10
CA LEU A 124 -13.55 4.59 8.55
C LEU A 124 -14.87 4.31 9.27
N GLY A 125 -14.98 3.13 9.87
CA GLY A 125 -16.25 2.67 10.44
C GLY A 125 -17.34 2.55 9.37
N HIS A 126 -18.31 3.45 9.37
CA HIS A 126 -19.38 3.54 8.37
C HIS A 126 -19.26 4.77 7.46
N THR A 127 -18.20 5.55 7.61
CA THR A 127 -18.01 6.81 6.90
C THR A 127 -16.99 6.66 5.79
N ARG A 128 -17.37 7.02 4.56
CA ARG A 128 -16.43 7.15 3.44
C ARG A 128 -15.73 8.49 3.54
N ILE A 129 -14.40 8.47 3.56
CA ILE A 129 -13.55 9.65 3.64
C ILE A 129 -12.78 9.80 2.33
N GLU A 130 -12.75 11.01 1.80
CA GLU A 130 -11.90 11.41 0.68
C GLU A 130 -10.98 12.56 1.08
N ARG A 131 -9.73 12.51 0.60
CA ARG A 131 -8.68 13.50 0.85
C ARG A 131 -7.85 13.69 -0.42
N GLY A 132 -7.41 14.92 -0.66
CA GLY A 132 -6.61 15.25 -1.85
C GLY A 132 -7.44 15.36 -3.13
N GLU A 133 -6.76 15.40 -4.28
CA GLU A 133 -7.38 15.59 -5.60
C GLU A 133 -7.09 14.39 -6.51
N ALA A 134 -8.14 13.71 -6.96
CA ALA A 134 -8.02 12.63 -7.92
C ALA A 134 -7.57 13.17 -9.27
N ARG A 135 -6.46 12.65 -9.78
CA ARG A 135 -5.87 13.05 -11.06
C ARG A 135 -5.69 11.84 -11.95
N TYR A 136 -5.86 12.06 -13.25
CA TYR A 136 -5.52 11.08 -14.28
C TYR A 136 -4.01 10.97 -14.55
N ALA A 137 -3.18 11.60 -13.72
CA ALA A 137 -1.72 11.48 -13.80
C ALA A 137 -1.24 10.16 -13.21
N LEU A 138 -0.14 9.62 -13.73
CA LEU A 138 0.48 8.43 -13.16
C LEU A 138 1.14 8.76 -11.81
N PRO A 139 0.85 7.97 -10.75
CA PRO A 139 1.39 8.19 -9.43
C PRO A 139 2.82 7.64 -9.29
N LEU A 140 3.56 8.14 -8.30
CA LEU A 140 4.76 7.47 -7.80
C LEU A 140 4.42 6.16 -7.09
N PHE A 141 3.27 6.14 -6.40
CA PHE A 141 2.78 4.98 -5.67
C PHE A 141 1.27 4.90 -5.73
N MET A 142 0.74 3.69 -5.94
CA MET A 142 -0.67 3.38 -5.76
C MET A 142 -0.82 2.20 -4.83
N ARG A 143 -1.82 2.26 -3.94
CA ARG A 143 -2.32 1.14 -3.14
C ARG A 143 -3.83 1.09 -3.29
N LEU A 144 -4.34 0.02 -3.87
CA LEU A 144 -5.78 -0.27 -3.95
C LEU A 144 -6.06 -1.54 -3.14
N GLN A 145 -6.88 -1.39 -2.11
CA GLN A 145 -7.28 -2.46 -1.23
C GLN A 145 -8.73 -2.87 -1.54
N THR A 146 -8.88 -4.11 -2.02
CA THR A 146 -10.18 -4.74 -2.30
C THR A 146 -10.45 -5.87 -1.30
N PRO A 147 -11.67 -6.44 -1.24
CA PRO A 147 -11.93 -7.61 -0.39
C PRO A 147 -11.10 -8.84 -0.76
N GLN A 148 -10.66 -8.97 -2.03
CA GLN A 148 -9.97 -10.17 -2.51
C GLN A 148 -8.44 -10.02 -2.51
N HIS A 149 -7.93 -8.82 -2.74
CA HIS A 149 -6.51 -8.58 -2.92
C HIS A 149 -6.09 -7.15 -2.58
N LEU A 150 -4.80 -6.98 -2.34
CA LEU A 150 -4.09 -5.71 -2.39
C LEU A 150 -3.45 -5.58 -3.76
N LEU A 151 -3.67 -4.46 -4.43
CA LEU A 151 -2.94 -4.07 -5.63
C LEU A 151 -2.01 -2.91 -5.27
N VAL A 152 -0.72 -3.06 -5.57
CA VAL A 152 0.29 -2.00 -5.37
C VAL A 152 0.95 -1.70 -6.70
N LEU A 153 1.17 -0.42 -7.00
CA LEU A 153 1.92 0.03 -8.17
C LEU A 153 3.05 0.94 -7.69
N PHE A 154 4.26 0.66 -8.17
CA PHE A 154 5.44 1.49 -7.96
C PHE A 154 5.88 2.08 -9.29
N ARG A 155 6.13 3.39 -9.29
CA ARG A 155 6.85 4.01 -10.40
C ARG A 155 8.33 3.68 -10.33
N LEU A 156 8.88 3.25 -11.47
CA LEU A 156 10.31 3.18 -11.75
C LEU A 156 10.69 4.34 -12.69
N LYS A 157 11.95 4.41 -13.15
CA LYS A 157 12.39 5.52 -14.02
C LYS A 157 11.53 5.65 -15.28
N ASP A 158 11.45 4.55 -16.06
CA ASP A 158 10.79 4.53 -17.38
C ASP A 158 9.64 3.51 -17.48
N GLU A 159 9.32 2.85 -16.37
CA GLU A 159 8.34 1.77 -16.31
C GLU A 159 7.67 1.73 -14.93
N TYR A 160 6.76 0.78 -14.72
CA TYR A 160 6.08 0.57 -13.45
C TYR A 160 6.19 -0.88 -13.02
N LEU A 161 6.17 -1.11 -11.72
CA LEU A 161 6.12 -2.45 -11.14
C LEU A 161 4.83 -2.60 -10.35
N ALA A 162 3.99 -3.54 -10.77
CA ALA A 162 2.71 -3.83 -10.12
C ALA A 162 2.78 -5.14 -9.35
N PHE A 163 2.14 -5.18 -8.19
CA PHE A 163 1.96 -6.40 -7.40
C PHE A 163 0.49 -6.58 -7.09
N LYS A 164 -0.08 -7.72 -7.50
CA LYS A 164 -1.42 -8.15 -7.12
C LYS A 164 -1.32 -9.25 -6.08
N VAL A 165 -1.48 -8.88 -4.81
CA VAL A 165 -1.26 -9.75 -3.66
C VAL A 165 -2.60 -10.23 -3.12
N PRO A 166 -2.92 -11.54 -3.19
CA PRO A 166 -4.12 -12.09 -2.58
C PRO A 166 -4.13 -11.84 -1.06
N LYS A 167 -5.30 -11.55 -0.51
CA LYS A 167 -5.48 -11.32 0.93
C LYS A 167 -4.91 -12.49 1.74
N GLY A 168 -4.03 -12.16 2.68
CA GLY A 168 -3.47 -13.12 3.62
C GLY A 168 -4.32 -13.25 4.88
N GLN A 169 -3.92 -14.15 5.78
CA GLN A 169 -4.42 -14.14 7.15
C GLN A 169 -3.80 -12.94 7.89
N PRO A 170 -4.62 -12.01 8.43
CA PRO A 170 -4.11 -10.83 9.11
C PRO A 170 -3.48 -11.22 10.45
N VAL A 171 -2.25 -10.78 10.70
CA VAL A 171 -1.57 -10.98 12.00
C VAL A 171 -2.26 -10.18 13.13
N LEU A 172 -2.99 -9.12 12.78
CA LEU A 172 -3.62 -8.20 13.73
C LEU A 172 -4.81 -8.79 14.52
N GLN A 173 -5.48 -9.84 14.05
CA GLN A 173 -6.67 -10.36 14.75
C GLN A 173 -6.37 -11.12 16.04
N GLY A 174 -5.12 -11.55 16.27
CA GLY A 174 -4.73 -12.33 17.45
C GLY A 174 -4.03 -11.57 18.58
N LEU A 175 -3.65 -10.31 18.37
CA LEU A 175 -2.83 -9.53 19.32
C LEU A 175 -3.64 -8.54 20.18
N PHE A 176 -4.93 -8.37 19.90
CA PHE A 176 -5.85 -7.53 20.67
C PHE A 176 -6.92 -8.34 21.42
N ALA A 177 -6.72 -9.65 21.57
CA ALA A 177 -7.57 -10.54 22.35
C ALA A 177 -7.06 -10.69 23.79
#